data_AF-A0AAQ1HSQ5-F1
#
_entry.id   AF-A0AAQ1HSQ5-F1
#
_cell.length_a   1.000
_cell.length_b   1.000
_cell.length_c   1.000
_cell.angle_alpha   90.00
_cell.angle_beta   90.00
_cell.angle_gamma   90.00
#
_symmetry.space_group_name_H-M   'P 1'
#
loop_
_entity.id
_entity.type
_entity.pdbx_description
1 polymer ?
#
loop_
_entity_poly.entity_id
_entity_poly.type
_entity_poly.pdbx_seq_one_letter_code
_entity_poly.pdbx_strand_id
1 'polypeptide(L)'
;MSAIADFKKRRLAAKAKGETKATTDKAQITITQDNTALKLLAKLLGCDESKAIETAQEYVDQNITFFDKGFDPASGEEKTVFAEVTLDDENNVESVEVKHVETATDERNSSIANADDTAESLADSAEQANSAASNIESAADKASDAASDLAYSADDINQANSELKETVDELKKPSGEPKSSNSKSKTQQKNNSKK
;
A
#
# COMPACT_ATOMS: atom_id res chain seq x y z
N MET A 1 -69.36 28.56 -18.54
CA MET A 1 -69.90 27.18 -18.57
C MET A 1 -68.89 26.30 -17.85
N SER A 2 -69.27 25.79 -16.66
CA SER A 2 -68.31 25.31 -15.65
C SER A 2 -67.73 23.92 -15.93
N ALA A 3 -66.40 23.80 -15.85
CA ALA A 3 -65.59 22.57 -15.94
C ALA A 3 -66.03 21.41 -15.01
N ILE A 4 -66.83 21.73 -13.99
CA ILE A 4 -67.43 20.76 -13.07
C ILE A 4 -68.48 19.86 -13.77
N ALA A 5 -69.16 20.37 -14.80
CA ALA A 5 -70.11 19.58 -15.59
C ALA A 5 -69.40 18.49 -16.41
N ASP A 6 -68.22 18.81 -16.96
CA ASP A 6 -67.42 17.88 -17.76
C ASP A 6 -66.80 16.77 -16.90
N PHE A 7 -66.42 17.08 -15.66
CA PHE A 7 -65.93 16.08 -14.73
C PHE A 7 -67.00 15.04 -14.38
N LYS A 8 -68.25 15.48 -14.15
CA LYS A 8 -69.38 14.54 -13.91
C LYS A 8 -69.67 13.64 -15.11
N LYS A 9 -69.64 14.19 -16.33
CA LYS A 9 -69.78 13.39 -17.57
C LYS A 9 -68.66 12.37 -17.72
N ARG A 10 -67.40 12.77 -17.47
CA ARG A 10 -66.24 11.88 -17.59
C ARG A 10 -66.26 10.76 -16.53
N ARG A 11 -66.73 11.05 -15.31
CA ARG A 11 -66.86 10.04 -14.24
C ARG A 11 -67.99 9.03 -14.48
N LEU A 12 -69.10 9.47 -15.08
CA LEU A 12 -70.19 8.56 -15.46
C LEU A 12 -69.81 7.67 -16.66
N ALA A 13 -69.07 8.20 -17.64
CA ALA A 13 -68.55 7.40 -18.75
C ALA A 13 -67.51 6.36 -18.31
N ALA A 14 -66.69 6.66 -17.28
CA ALA A 14 -65.75 5.71 -16.70
C ALA A 14 -66.45 4.60 -15.90
N LYS A 15 -67.55 4.92 -15.20
CA LYS A 15 -68.35 3.90 -14.49
C LYS A 15 -69.10 2.96 -15.44
N ALA A 16 -69.50 3.42 -16.62
CA ALA A 16 -70.10 2.56 -17.65
C ALA A 16 -69.09 1.62 -18.35
N LYS A 17 -67.78 1.81 -18.16
CA LYS A 17 -66.71 0.97 -18.74
C LYS A 17 -66.02 0.06 -17.73
N GLY A 18 -66.48 0.02 -16.47
CA GLY A 18 -65.78 -0.60 -15.35
C GLY A 18 -66.65 -1.48 -14.45
N GLU A 19 -67.70 -2.10 -14.97
CA GLU A 19 -68.47 -3.13 -14.26
C GLU A 19 -68.31 -4.49 -14.95
N THR A 20 -67.23 -5.20 -14.63
CA THR A 20 -67.26 -6.66 -14.60
C THR A 20 -67.09 -7.10 -13.15
N LYS A 21 -68.24 -7.43 -12.57
CA LYS A 21 -68.42 -8.02 -11.25
C LYS A 21 -67.55 -9.26 -11.08
N ALA A 22 -66.99 -9.39 -9.89
CA ALA A 22 -66.55 -10.67 -9.35
C ALA A 22 -67.75 -11.64 -9.26
N THR A 23 -67.65 -12.76 -9.96
CA THR A 23 -68.43 -13.98 -9.70
C THR A 23 -67.53 -15.17 -9.96
N THR A 24 -67.28 -15.92 -8.89
CA THR A 24 -66.81 -17.29 -8.88
C THR A 24 -67.67 -18.13 -9.82
N ASP A 25 -67.06 -18.76 -10.80
CA ASP A 25 -67.36 -20.12 -11.32
C ASP A 25 -66.85 -20.24 -12.75
N LYS A 26 -65.92 -21.20 -12.94
CA LYS A 26 -65.53 -21.87 -14.19
C LYS A 26 -65.80 -21.06 -15.47
N ALA A 27 -65.00 -20.03 -15.70
CA ALA A 27 -64.90 -19.41 -17.02
C ALA A 27 -63.53 -19.72 -17.60
N GLN A 28 -63.50 -20.58 -18.62
CA GLN A 28 -62.43 -20.58 -19.62
C GLN A 28 -62.35 -19.16 -20.17
N ILE A 29 -61.39 -18.40 -19.68
CA ILE A 29 -61.11 -17.08 -20.22
C ILE A 29 -60.18 -17.28 -21.42
N THR A 30 -60.78 -17.43 -22.59
CA THR A 30 -60.05 -17.30 -23.85
C THR A 30 -59.71 -15.81 -24.04
N ILE A 31 -58.63 -15.35 -23.40
CA ILE A 31 -58.00 -14.07 -23.73
C ILE A 31 -57.01 -14.35 -24.86
N THR A 32 -57.43 -14.11 -26.10
CA THR A 32 -56.51 -13.88 -27.22
C THR A 32 -55.85 -12.51 -27.05
N GLN A 33 -55.04 -12.35 -26.01
CA GLN A 33 -53.89 -11.47 -26.08
C GLN A 33 -52.78 -12.35 -26.63
N ASP A 34 -52.12 -11.90 -27.70
CA ASP A 34 -50.79 -12.39 -28.02
C ASP A 34 -49.93 -12.22 -26.78
N ASN A 35 -49.86 -13.26 -25.97
CA ASN A 35 -49.12 -13.28 -24.71
C ASN A 35 -47.65 -13.42 -25.09
N THR A 36 -47.11 -12.37 -25.68
CA THR A 36 -45.69 -12.22 -25.98
C THR A 36 -44.89 -12.48 -24.70
N ALA A 37 -45.43 -12.08 -23.55
CA ALA A 37 -44.89 -12.43 -22.23
C ALA A 37 -44.88 -13.96 -21.95
N LEU A 38 -45.98 -14.70 -22.20
CA LEU A 38 -45.95 -16.18 -22.08
C LEU A 38 -44.99 -16.79 -23.10
N LYS A 39 -44.94 -16.29 -24.33
CA LYS A 39 -44.04 -16.80 -25.37
C LYS A 39 -42.58 -16.62 -24.99
N LEU A 40 -42.24 -15.47 -24.43
CA LEU A 40 -40.90 -15.19 -23.92
C LEU A 40 -40.59 -16.06 -22.69
N LEU A 41 -41.55 -16.24 -21.79
CA LEU A 41 -41.42 -17.12 -20.63
C LEU A 41 -41.20 -18.58 -21.06
N ALA A 42 -42.05 -19.10 -21.94
CA ALA A 42 -41.96 -20.44 -22.52
C ALA A 42 -40.60 -20.65 -23.20
N LYS A 43 -40.12 -19.65 -23.95
CA LYS A 43 -38.81 -19.70 -24.61
C LYS A 43 -37.64 -19.61 -23.64
N LEU A 44 -37.77 -18.85 -22.54
CA LEU A 44 -36.76 -18.75 -21.48
C LEU A 44 -36.66 -20.07 -20.70
N LEU A 45 -37.79 -20.72 -20.45
CA LEU A 45 -37.90 -21.96 -19.69
C LEU A 45 -37.76 -23.23 -20.55
N GLY A 46 -37.75 -23.10 -21.87
CA GLY A 46 -37.64 -24.23 -22.80
C GLY A 46 -38.86 -25.15 -22.84
N CYS A 47 -40.05 -24.66 -22.50
CA CYS A 47 -41.29 -25.45 -22.42
C CYS A 47 -42.41 -24.92 -23.33
N ASP A 48 -43.49 -25.69 -23.48
CA ASP A 48 -44.66 -25.28 -24.26
C ASP A 48 -45.40 -24.11 -23.60
N GLU A 49 -45.96 -23.19 -24.41
CA GLU A 49 -46.71 -22.02 -23.92
C GLU A 49 -47.81 -22.39 -22.91
N SER A 50 -48.48 -23.53 -23.12
CA SER A 50 -49.55 -24.01 -22.23
C SER A 50 -49.07 -24.43 -20.84
N LYS A 51 -47.77 -24.73 -20.68
CA LYS A 51 -47.16 -25.20 -19.42
C LYS A 51 -46.21 -24.19 -18.79
N ALA A 52 -45.90 -23.10 -19.50
CA ALA A 52 -44.90 -22.13 -19.07
C ALA A 52 -45.15 -21.52 -17.69
N ILE A 53 -46.42 -21.27 -17.32
CA ILE A 53 -46.77 -20.72 -16.01
C ILE A 53 -46.61 -21.78 -14.90
N GLU A 54 -47.03 -23.02 -15.16
CA GLU A 54 -46.91 -24.12 -14.20
C GLU A 54 -45.44 -24.46 -13.93
N THR A 55 -44.62 -24.56 -14.99
CA THR A 55 -43.18 -24.77 -14.88
C THR A 55 -42.47 -23.59 -14.20
N ALA A 56 -42.89 -22.35 -14.46
CA ALA A 56 -42.33 -21.18 -13.78
C ALA A 56 -42.64 -21.19 -12.27
N GLN A 57 -43.85 -21.60 -11.89
CA GLN A 57 -44.23 -21.72 -10.48
C GLN A 57 -43.42 -22.82 -9.79
N GLU A 58 -43.26 -23.97 -10.44
CA GLU A 58 -42.44 -25.07 -9.92
C GLU A 58 -40.98 -24.65 -9.70
N TYR A 59 -40.39 -23.89 -10.62
CA TYR A 59 -39.02 -23.38 -10.44
C TYR A 59 -38.90 -22.33 -9.34
N VAL A 60 -39.93 -21.50 -9.13
CA VAL A 60 -39.98 -20.58 -7.99
C VAL A 60 -40.11 -21.36 -6.67
N ASP A 61 -40.93 -22.40 -6.62
CA ASP A 61 -41.13 -23.24 -5.45
C ASP A 61 -39.90 -24.08 -5.12
N GLN A 62 -39.16 -24.53 -6.14
CA GLN A 62 -37.87 -25.21 -6.02
C GLN A 62 -36.69 -24.25 -5.79
N ASN A 63 -36.94 -22.94 -5.70
CA ASN A 63 -35.93 -21.89 -5.53
C ASN A 63 -34.79 -21.94 -6.58
N ILE A 64 -35.12 -22.39 -7.79
CA ILE A 64 -34.19 -22.48 -8.92
C ILE A 64 -34.02 -21.07 -9.50
N THR A 65 -32.79 -20.57 -9.51
CA THR A 65 -32.44 -19.27 -10.10
C THR A 65 -31.57 -19.50 -11.34
N PHE A 66 -32.06 -19.11 -12.51
CA PHE A 66 -31.33 -19.23 -13.79
C PHE A 66 -30.18 -18.24 -13.93
N PHE A 67 -30.25 -17.15 -13.18
CA PHE A 67 -29.23 -16.12 -13.13
C PHE A 67 -28.85 -15.96 -11.67
N ASP A 68 -27.63 -16.35 -11.34
CA ASP A 68 -27.06 -16.08 -10.03
C ASP A 68 -27.06 -14.55 -9.82
N LYS A 69 -27.52 -14.10 -8.65
CA LYS A 69 -27.66 -12.66 -8.35
C LYS A 69 -26.32 -11.91 -8.32
N GLY A 70 -25.20 -12.64 -8.37
CA GLY A 70 -23.85 -12.10 -8.48
C GLY A 70 -23.29 -12.00 -9.91
N PHE A 71 -23.99 -12.51 -10.93
CA PHE A 71 -23.53 -12.42 -12.32
C PHE A 71 -24.05 -11.14 -12.98
N ASP A 72 -23.19 -10.14 -13.12
CA ASP A 72 -23.47 -8.92 -13.89
C ASP A 72 -22.92 -9.07 -15.32
N PRO A 73 -23.77 -9.36 -16.32
CA PRO A 73 -23.33 -9.46 -17.72
C PRO A 73 -22.88 -8.11 -18.31
N ALA A 74 -23.12 -6.98 -17.63
CA ALA A 74 -22.70 -5.65 -18.07
C ALA A 74 -21.33 -5.23 -17.51
N SER A 75 -20.68 -6.04 -16.65
CA SER A 75 -19.38 -5.68 -16.06
C SER A 75 -18.22 -5.72 -17.07
N GLY A 76 -18.42 -6.33 -18.25
CA GLY A 76 -17.40 -6.43 -19.30
C GLY A 76 -16.27 -7.41 -19.00
N GLU A 77 -16.31 -8.11 -17.87
CA GLU A 77 -15.36 -9.15 -17.51
C GLU A 77 -15.84 -10.51 -18.05
N GLU A 78 -15.10 -11.11 -18.97
CA GLU A 78 -15.36 -12.47 -19.44
C GLU A 78 -15.09 -13.47 -18.31
N LYS A 79 -16.15 -13.87 -17.61
CA LYS A 79 -16.08 -14.88 -16.55
C LYS A 79 -16.36 -16.25 -17.14
N THR A 80 -15.31 -17.08 -17.18
CA THR A 80 -15.45 -18.49 -17.57
C THR A 80 -15.77 -19.30 -16.32
N VAL A 81 -16.96 -19.91 -16.32
CA VAL A 81 -17.40 -20.81 -15.26
C VAL A 81 -17.74 -22.16 -15.85
N PHE A 82 -17.55 -23.23 -15.08
CA PHE A 82 -18.12 -24.53 -15.41
C PHE A 82 -19.09 -24.94 -14.31
N ALA A 83 -20.18 -25.57 -14.73
CA ALA A 83 -21.16 -26.15 -13.84
C ALA A 83 -20.90 -27.65 -13.71
N GLU A 84 -20.62 -28.11 -12.50
CA GLU A 84 -20.55 -29.51 -12.16
C GLU A 84 -21.95 -29.98 -11.76
N VAL A 85 -22.49 -30.95 -12.49
CA VAL A 85 -23.83 -31.49 -12.29
C VAL A 85 -23.69 -32.87 -11.66
N THR A 86 -24.19 -33.03 -10.43
CA THR A 86 -24.30 -34.36 -9.82
C THR A 86 -25.65 -34.96 -10.16
N LEU A 87 -25.64 -36.27 -10.45
CA LEU A 87 -26.84 -37.04 -10.75
C LEU A 87 -27.08 -38.06 -9.63
N ASP A 88 -28.34 -38.28 -9.29
CA ASP A 88 -28.75 -39.36 -8.39
C ASP A 88 -28.74 -40.73 -9.09
N ASP A 89 -28.99 -41.80 -8.33
CA ASP A 89 -29.05 -43.19 -8.83
C ASP A 89 -30.18 -43.43 -9.85
N GLU A 90 -31.16 -42.52 -9.91
CA GLU A 90 -32.27 -42.52 -10.87
C GLU A 90 -32.00 -41.62 -12.08
N ASN A 91 -30.76 -41.12 -12.17
CA ASN A 91 -30.25 -40.29 -13.26
C ASN A 91 -30.88 -38.89 -13.35
N ASN A 92 -31.48 -38.40 -12.25
CA ASN A 92 -31.97 -37.03 -12.09
C ASN A 92 -30.87 -36.11 -11.55
N VAL A 93 -30.98 -34.81 -11.81
CA VAL A 93 -30.03 -33.81 -11.28
C VAL A 93 -30.25 -33.62 -9.78
N GLU A 94 -29.24 -33.93 -8.97
CA GLU A 94 -29.26 -33.76 -7.51
C GLU A 94 -28.73 -32.37 -7.11
N SER A 95 -27.61 -31.94 -7.69
CA SER A 95 -27.07 -30.59 -7.47
C SER A 95 -26.28 -30.07 -8.67
N VAL A 96 -26.18 -28.74 -8.75
CA VAL A 96 -25.37 -28.04 -9.75
C VAL A 96 -24.49 -27.04 -9.03
N GLU A 97 -23.17 -27.28 -9.05
CA GLU A 97 -22.17 -26.37 -8.48
C GLU A 97 -21.47 -25.59 -9.60
N VAL A 98 -21.50 -24.26 -9.52
CA VAL A 98 -20.79 -23.40 -10.47
C VAL A 98 -19.44 -23.01 -9.87
N LYS A 99 -18.35 -23.45 -10.52
CA LYS A 99 -16.97 -23.13 -10.11
C LYS A 99 -16.36 -22.12 -11.07
N HIS A 100 -15.64 -21.15 -10.49
CA HIS A 100 -14.87 -20.18 -11.26
C HIS A 100 -13.60 -20.84 -11.79
N VAL A 101 -13.27 -20.56 -13.05
CA VAL A 101 -11.96 -20.89 -13.61
C VAL A 101 -11.05 -19.72 -13.33
N GLU A 102 -10.08 -19.88 -12.43
CA GLU A 102 -8.96 -18.94 -12.36
C GLU A 102 -8.24 -18.97 -13.70
N THR A 103 -8.19 -17.82 -14.36
CA THR A 103 -7.57 -17.71 -15.68
C THR A 103 -6.09 -17.38 -15.52
N ALA A 104 -5.28 -17.72 -16.52
CA ALA A 104 -3.89 -17.28 -16.59
C ALA A 104 -3.74 -15.74 -16.55
N THR A 105 -4.82 -14.99 -16.79
CA THR A 105 -4.86 -13.53 -16.66
C THR A 105 -4.94 -13.11 -15.19
N ASP A 106 -5.69 -13.83 -14.35
CA ASP A 106 -5.83 -13.54 -12.92
C ASP A 106 -4.51 -13.79 -12.17
N GLU A 107 -3.85 -14.92 -12.46
CA GLU A 107 -2.51 -15.24 -11.94
C GLU A 107 -1.47 -14.18 -12.38
N ARG A 108 -1.56 -13.71 -13.62
CA ARG A 108 -0.67 -12.66 -14.14
C ARG A 108 -0.91 -11.34 -13.43
N ASN A 109 -2.15 -10.93 -13.23
CA ASN A 109 -2.48 -9.68 -12.54
C ASN A 109 -1.99 -9.70 -11.09
N SER A 110 -2.17 -10.81 -10.37
CA SER A 110 -1.60 -11.01 -9.04
C SER A 110 -0.07 -10.90 -9.07
N SER A 111 0.58 -11.55 -10.04
CA SER A 111 2.04 -11.47 -10.20
C SER A 111 2.55 -10.06 -10.50
N ILE A 112 1.81 -9.28 -11.30
CA ILE A 112 2.14 -7.88 -11.60
C ILE A 112 2.03 -7.02 -10.34
N ALA A 113 0.95 -7.17 -9.56
CA ALA A 113 0.79 -6.42 -8.31
C ALA A 113 1.95 -6.70 -7.33
N ASN A 114 2.29 -7.98 -7.14
CA ASN A 114 3.42 -8.36 -6.28
C ASN A 114 4.78 -7.81 -6.80
N ALA A 115 4.94 -7.73 -8.12
CA ALA A 115 6.14 -7.15 -8.73
C ALA A 115 6.24 -5.64 -8.49
N ASP A 116 5.10 -4.94 -8.48
CA ASP A 116 5.02 -3.50 -8.20
C ASP A 116 5.40 -3.20 -6.74
N ASP A 117 4.82 -3.93 -5.78
CA ASP A 117 5.16 -3.83 -4.35
C ASP A 117 6.67 -4.09 -4.10
N THR A 118 7.22 -5.06 -4.83
CA THR A 118 8.66 -5.39 -4.76
C THR A 118 9.52 -4.26 -5.34
N ALA A 119 9.07 -3.62 -6.42
CA ALA A 119 9.78 -2.51 -7.04
C ALA A 119 9.78 -1.26 -6.13
N GLU A 120 8.67 -0.95 -5.47
CA GLU A 120 8.57 0.14 -4.49
C GLU A 120 9.50 -0.11 -3.29
N SER A 121 9.45 -1.31 -2.73
CA SER A 121 10.35 -1.71 -1.61
C SER A 121 11.84 -1.63 -1.98
N LEU A 122 12.18 -1.95 -3.23
CA LEU A 122 13.55 -1.85 -3.73
C LEU A 122 13.99 -0.39 -3.90
N ALA A 123 13.09 0.49 -4.35
CA ALA A 123 13.37 1.92 -4.47
C ALA A 123 13.66 2.55 -3.10
N ASP A 124 12.83 2.26 -2.09
CA ASP A 124 13.04 2.72 -0.71
C ASP A 124 14.38 2.24 -0.14
N SER A 125 14.70 0.96 -0.38
CA SER A 125 15.97 0.37 0.06
C SER A 125 17.17 1.07 -0.59
N ALA A 126 17.06 1.42 -1.87
CA ALA A 126 18.12 2.13 -2.60
C ALA A 126 18.30 3.56 -2.05
N GLU A 127 17.22 4.26 -1.71
CA GLU A 127 17.29 5.62 -1.15
C GLU A 127 17.91 5.62 0.26
N GLN A 128 17.57 4.63 1.09
CA GLN A 128 18.20 4.42 2.39
C GLN A 128 19.69 4.12 2.26
N ALA A 129 20.08 3.25 1.32
CA ALA A 129 21.48 2.92 1.05
C ALA A 129 22.26 4.16 0.59
N ASN A 130 21.68 4.99 -0.26
CA ASN A 130 22.29 6.25 -0.70
C ASN A 130 22.50 7.23 0.46
N SER A 131 21.49 7.38 1.32
CA SER A 131 21.58 8.22 2.52
C SER A 131 22.67 7.73 3.48
N ALA A 132 22.78 6.41 3.67
CA ALA A 132 23.84 5.81 4.47
C ALA A 132 25.23 6.07 3.86
N ALA A 133 25.38 5.96 2.55
CA ALA A 133 26.63 6.24 1.86
C ALA A 133 27.08 7.70 2.04
N SER A 134 26.18 8.68 1.88
CA SER A 134 26.50 10.09 2.11
C SER A 134 26.90 10.40 3.56
N ASN A 135 26.26 9.73 4.53
CA ASN A 135 26.64 9.86 5.93
C ASN A 135 28.03 9.28 6.21
N ILE A 136 28.38 8.15 5.59
CA ILE A 136 29.71 7.54 5.70
C ILE A 136 30.78 8.46 5.10
N GLU A 137 30.53 9.03 3.92
CA GLU A 137 31.42 10.00 3.28
C GLU A 137 31.68 11.20 4.20
N SER A 138 30.61 11.81 4.72
CA SER A 138 30.72 12.93 5.66
C SER A 138 31.47 12.56 6.95
N ALA A 139 31.33 11.33 7.43
CA ALA A 139 32.06 10.85 8.60
C ALA A 139 33.55 10.60 8.29
N ALA A 140 33.85 10.10 7.09
CA ALA A 140 35.21 9.89 6.61
C ALA A 140 35.96 11.22 6.46
N ASP A 141 35.33 12.25 5.89
CA ASP A 141 35.90 13.59 5.78
C ASP A 141 36.24 14.17 7.16
N LYS A 142 35.30 14.12 8.09
CA LYS A 142 35.54 14.57 9.47
C LYS A 142 36.65 13.80 10.17
N ALA A 143 36.76 12.49 9.92
CA ALA A 143 37.83 11.67 10.47
C ALA A 143 39.19 12.05 9.86
N SER A 144 39.23 12.39 8.58
CA SER A 144 40.44 12.87 7.89
C SER A 144 40.90 14.23 8.45
N ASP A 145 39.97 15.16 8.65
CA ASP A 145 40.26 16.46 9.27
C ASP A 145 40.82 16.29 10.69
N ALA A 146 40.15 15.47 11.52
CA ALA A 146 40.60 15.19 12.87
C ALA A 146 41.97 14.53 12.92
N ALA A 147 42.28 13.62 11.97
CA ALA A 147 43.59 13.00 11.87
C ALA A 147 44.68 14.01 11.51
N SER A 148 44.36 14.97 10.63
CA SER A 148 45.27 16.06 10.24
C SER A 148 45.56 16.99 11.43
N ASP A 149 44.54 17.39 12.19
CA ASP A 149 44.70 18.20 13.40
C ASP A 149 45.55 17.48 14.46
N LEU A 150 45.37 16.16 14.60
CA LEU A 150 46.18 15.34 15.51
C LEU A 150 47.65 15.29 15.09
N ALA A 151 47.92 15.24 13.78
CA ALA A 151 49.28 15.24 13.27
C ALA A 151 50.01 16.56 13.58
N TYR A 152 49.36 17.70 13.34
CA TYR A 152 49.90 19.00 13.74
C TYR A 152 50.13 19.11 15.25
N SER A 153 49.15 18.67 16.04
CA SER A 153 49.28 18.66 17.51
C SER A 153 50.45 17.79 17.98
N ALA A 154 50.70 16.65 17.32
CA ALA A 154 51.83 15.78 17.65
C ALA A 154 53.18 16.44 17.32
N ASP A 155 53.28 17.17 16.21
CA ASP A 155 54.48 17.92 15.86
C ASP A 155 54.77 19.05 16.88
N ASP A 156 53.74 19.80 17.29
CA ASP A 156 53.87 20.83 18.33
C ASP A 156 54.37 20.24 19.66
N ILE A 157 53.83 19.09 20.07
CA ILE A 157 54.26 18.37 21.27
C ILE A 157 55.73 17.93 21.15
N ASN A 158 56.13 17.40 19.99
CA ASN A 158 57.51 16.97 19.75
C ASN A 158 58.49 18.15 19.82
N GLN A 159 58.10 19.31 19.31
CA GLN A 159 58.88 20.54 19.42
C GLN A 159 59.01 20.97 20.88
N ALA A 160 57.89 21.09 21.60
CA ALA A 160 57.89 21.49 23.01
C ALA A 160 58.74 20.53 23.88
N ASN A 161 58.67 19.22 23.61
CA ASN A 161 59.47 18.24 24.32
C ASN A 161 60.98 18.39 24.03
N SER A 162 61.33 18.78 22.80
CA SER A 162 62.72 19.06 22.43
C SER A 162 63.25 20.30 23.16
N GLU A 163 62.46 21.37 23.22
CA GLU A 163 62.79 22.60 23.96
C GLU A 163 62.96 22.33 25.47
N LEU A 164 62.03 21.57 26.07
CA LEU A 164 62.12 21.16 27.47
C LEU A 164 63.39 20.35 27.76
N LYS A 165 63.77 19.44 26.87
CA LYS A 165 65.00 18.66 27.00
C LYS A 165 66.23 19.56 27.02
N GLU A 166 66.30 20.53 26.11
CA GLU A 166 67.38 21.52 26.08
C GLU A 166 67.42 22.34 27.38
N THR A 167 66.26 22.79 27.88
CA THR A 167 66.19 23.54 29.14
C THR A 167 66.67 22.71 30.34
N VAL A 168 66.30 21.43 30.38
CA VAL A 168 66.75 20.50 31.44
C VAL A 168 68.26 20.28 31.37
N ASP A 169 68.81 20.10 30.17
CA ASP A 169 70.24 19.94 29.98
C ASP A 169 71.01 21.21 30.38
N GLU A 170 70.45 22.41 30.12
CA GLU A 170 70.98 23.70 30.60
C GLU A 170 71.00 23.77 32.14
N LEU A 171 69.90 23.37 32.80
CA LEU A 171 69.79 23.36 34.27
C LEU A 171 70.73 22.35 34.95
N LYS A 172 71.08 21.25 34.26
CA LYS A 172 72.06 20.27 34.75
C LYS A 172 73.50 20.74 34.65
N LYS A 173 73.80 21.76 33.85
CA LYS A 173 75.14 22.35 33.84
C LYS A 173 75.40 22.92 35.24
N PRO A 174 76.53 22.61 35.90
CA PRO A 174 76.79 23.12 37.24
C PRO A 174 76.75 24.65 37.19
N SER A 175 75.82 25.24 37.95
CA SER A 175 75.75 26.69 38.14
C SER A 175 77.15 27.16 38.50
N GLY A 176 77.79 27.89 37.59
CA GLY A 176 79.16 28.35 37.78
C GLY A 176 79.28 29.04 39.13
N GLU A 177 80.05 28.44 40.03
CA GLU A 177 80.36 29.03 41.33
C GLU A 177 80.80 30.48 41.11
N PRO A 178 80.30 31.45 41.91
CA PRO A 178 80.87 32.78 41.88
C PRO A 178 82.36 32.62 42.20
N LYS A 179 83.22 32.88 41.21
CA LYS A 179 84.66 32.97 41.41
C LYS A 179 84.90 34.04 42.46
N SER A 180 85.03 33.63 43.73
CA SER A 180 85.48 34.51 44.79
C SER A 180 86.95 34.84 44.47
N SER A 181 87.16 36.02 43.92
CA SER A 181 88.49 36.55 43.68
C SER A 181 89.07 36.96 45.04
N ASN A 182 89.65 35.98 45.74
CA ASN A 182 90.57 36.21 46.84
C ASN A 182 91.86 36.84 46.29
N SER A 183 91.84 38.14 46.01
CA SER A 183 93.06 38.89 45.71
C SER A 183 93.73 39.30 47.03
N LYS A 184 94.64 38.43 47.51
CA LYS A 184 95.73 38.79 48.42
C LYS A 184 96.52 39.95 47.79
N SER A 185 96.34 41.18 48.25
CA SER A 185 97.33 42.24 48.03
C SER A 185 98.24 42.36 49.26
N LYS A 186 99.36 41.65 49.20
CA LYS A 186 100.56 42.03 49.96
C LYS A 186 101.14 43.27 49.28
N THR A 187 101.04 44.43 49.92
CA THR A 187 101.92 45.56 49.62
C THR A 187 102.49 46.07 50.93
N GLN A 188 103.76 45.75 51.17
CA GLN A 188 104.58 46.34 52.21
C GLN A 188 104.69 47.84 51.94
N GLN A 189 104.15 48.67 52.84
CA GLN A 189 104.38 50.10 52.82
C GLN A 189 105.53 50.43 53.77
N LYS A 190 106.76 50.44 53.22
CA LYS A 190 107.85 51.24 53.80
C LYS A 190 107.69 52.67 53.30
N ASN A 191 107.69 53.64 54.21
CA ASN A 191 108.53 54.86 54.19
C ASN A 191 107.98 55.95 55.11
N ASN A 192 108.81 56.32 56.09
CA ASN A 192 109.25 57.67 56.48
C ASN A 192 108.24 58.84 56.48
N SER A 193 108.11 59.54 57.63
CA SER A 193 108.73 60.86 57.86
C SER A 193 107.96 61.71 58.89
N LYS A 194 108.70 62.14 59.94
CA LYS A 194 108.58 63.31 60.83
C LYS A 194 107.25 64.10 60.90
N LYS A 195 106.71 64.22 62.11
CA LYS A 195 106.80 65.44 62.94
C LYS A 195 106.51 65.13 64.40
#